data_AF-A0A2U8P8B0-F1
#
_entry.id   AF-A0A2U8P8B0-F1
#
_cell.length_a   1.000
_cell.length_b   1.000
_cell.length_c   1.000
_cell.angle_alpha   90.00
_cell.angle_beta   90.00
_cell.angle_gamma   90.00
#
_symmetry.space_group_name_H-M   'P 1'
#
loop_
_entity.id
_entity.type
_entity.pdbx_description
1 polymer ?
#
loop_
_entity_poly.entity_id
_entity_poly.type
_entity_poly.pdbx_seq_one_letter_code
_entity_poly.pdbx_strand_id
1 'polypeptide(L)'
;MATAAASISELVRGTSVRQVRLVCGVILFCYVISHFLNHALGNISVEAMEAGVYYHTVFWQFLPVSIVFYTAALTHMGLGIYALYQRRQFRWRTIEPLQLVLGLSIPALIMGHVVGVRLGYTLYDHQKLYPQELYLFFVAAPGRLWQMTILLLIAWVHGCIGIYFWLRLKPFFTRAAPYLLAAAVLVPTLSLLGIYQGGRSVAIEADDGEWRTHNLTRRQVGTVAEGNALDRITGAFTVTYFGLLGLALAARGVRAWRERRGGMIALSYGNGKTVRVPKGLSVLEASLRHNLPHASVCGGRARCSTCRIRVIGDHGVLPEPSQREAFVLTRVGTNDPSIRLACQLRPTSDLSFFQLFTPQTSSANAQASAPARIGQERYLVSLFVDMRGSTQLAEKRLPFDTVFIVNRFLGAVSQAVIENGGQPNQFVGDGMLALFGLTADPQTACRQALKAASGIATHIDELNELLSHDLRQPIRFGIGIHGGEVIIGDIGYRDHIVFTALGDAVNVAARLQDMTKTLACEAIVSDEIRGTAGLADDTLPQQEVAIRGRDEPMAVRVVADARGLTALVDRSERVAA
;
A
#
# COMPACT_ATOMS: atom_id res chain seq x y z
N MET A 1 0.85 -31.32 28.02
CA MET A 1 0.26 -31.70 26.71
C MET A 1 -1.05 -30.97 26.40
N ALA A 2 -1.96 -30.75 27.35
CA ALA A 2 -3.23 -30.02 27.11
C ALA A 2 -3.06 -28.54 26.73
N THR A 3 -2.04 -27.85 27.25
CA THR A 3 -1.74 -26.43 26.96
C THR A 3 -1.16 -26.20 25.56
N ALA A 4 -0.36 -27.12 25.05
CA ALA A 4 0.15 -27.08 23.67
C ALA A 4 -0.96 -27.38 22.65
N ALA A 5 -1.87 -28.31 22.95
CA ALA A 5 -3.03 -28.60 22.11
C ALA A 5 -4.02 -27.42 22.04
N ALA A 6 -4.21 -26.69 23.14
CA ALA A 6 -5.02 -25.48 23.19
C ALA A 6 -4.41 -24.33 22.37
N SER A 7 -3.09 -24.13 22.45
CA SER A 7 -2.34 -23.15 21.65
C SER A 7 -2.38 -23.45 20.15
N ILE A 8 -2.25 -24.73 19.77
CA ILE A 8 -2.38 -25.15 18.36
C ILE A 8 -3.82 -24.94 17.87
N SER A 9 -4.83 -25.24 18.70
CA SER A 9 -6.24 -25.00 18.37
C SER A 9 -6.57 -23.51 18.18
N GLU A 10 -5.97 -22.60 18.97
CA GLU A 10 -6.11 -21.15 18.77
C GLU A 10 -5.38 -20.65 17.51
N LEU A 11 -4.18 -21.18 17.23
CA LEU A 11 -3.40 -20.87 16.02
C LEU A 11 -4.12 -21.33 14.74
N VAL A 12 -4.78 -22.49 14.79
CA VAL A 12 -5.58 -23.07 13.71
C VAL A 12 -6.92 -22.32 13.53
N ARG A 13 -7.52 -21.81 14.62
CA ARG A 13 -8.75 -20.99 14.55
C ARG A 13 -8.53 -19.60 13.95
N GLY A 14 -7.30 -19.07 14.00
CA GLY A 14 -6.93 -17.77 13.41
C GLY A 14 -6.36 -17.82 11.98
N THR A 15 -6.09 -19.00 11.42
CA THR A 15 -5.39 -19.12 10.12
C THR A 15 -6.36 -19.06 8.94
N SER A 16 -6.31 -17.96 8.20
CA SER A 16 -7.08 -17.79 6.98
C SER A 16 -6.51 -18.57 5.80
N VAL A 17 -7.36 -19.05 4.89
CA VAL A 17 -6.98 -19.65 3.59
C VAL A 17 -5.94 -18.81 2.82
N ARG A 18 -5.96 -17.49 2.98
CA ARG A 18 -4.98 -16.58 2.36
C ARG A 18 -3.61 -16.64 3.02
N GLN A 19 -3.53 -16.80 4.34
CA GLN A 19 -2.24 -16.99 5.04
C GLN A 19 -1.62 -18.31 4.61
N VAL A 20 -2.42 -19.39 4.57
CA VAL A 20 -1.95 -20.68 4.04
C VAL A 20 -1.42 -20.51 2.61
N ARG A 21 -2.19 -19.88 1.71
CA ARG A 21 -1.74 -19.60 0.35
C ARG A 21 -0.45 -18.81 0.28
N LEU A 22 -0.30 -17.78 1.12
CA LEU A 22 0.91 -16.95 1.18
C LEU A 22 2.12 -17.75 1.66
N VAL A 23 1.98 -18.50 2.75
CA VAL A 23 3.05 -19.34 3.29
C VAL A 23 3.50 -20.37 2.26
N CYS A 24 2.56 -21.10 1.65
CA CYS A 24 2.89 -22.03 0.58
C CYS A 24 3.56 -21.32 -0.60
N GLY A 25 3.04 -20.15 -1.01
CA GLY A 25 3.63 -19.36 -2.09
C GLY A 25 5.04 -18.87 -1.80
N VAL A 26 5.35 -18.48 -0.55
CA VAL A 26 6.70 -18.08 -0.13
C VAL A 26 7.65 -19.26 -0.17
N ILE A 27 7.25 -20.44 0.34
CA ILE A 27 8.07 -21.66 0.27
C ILE A 27 8.43 -21.99 -1.18
N LEU A 28 7.43 -21.98 -2.07
CA LEU A 28 7.66 -22.23 -3.50
C LEU A 28 8.54 -21.15 -4.13
N PHE A 29 8.35 -19.88 -3.77
CA PHE A 29 9.16 -18.79 -4.30
C PHE A 29 10.61 -18.84 -3.81
N CYS A 30 10.87 -19.30 -2.58
CA CYS A 30 12.22 -19.58 -2.10
C CYS A 30 12.90 -20.67 -2.94
N TYR A 31 12.20 -21.76 -3.26
CA TYR A 31 12.70 -22.79 -4.18
C TYR A 31 13.02 -22.21 -5.56
N VAL A 32 12.10 -21.41 -6.12
CA VAL A 32 12.30 -20.76 -7.41
C VAL A 32 13.52 -19.84 -7.38
N ILE A 33 13.69 -19.01 -6.35
CA ILE A 33 14.86 -18.14 -6.20
C ILE A 33 16.15 -18.95 -6.14
N SER A 34 16.24 -19.96 -5.28
CA SER A 34 17.46 -20.78 -5.16
C SER A 34 17.78 -21.51 -6.46
N HIS A 35 16.75 -21.95 -7.20
CA HIS A 35 16.93 -22.61 -8.49
C HIS A 35 17.42 -21.64 -9.58
N PHE A 36 16.88 -20.41 -9.61
CA PHE A 36 17.35 -19.34 -10.53
C PHE A 36 18.79 -18.93 -10.25
N LEU A 37 19.16 -18.82 -8.98
CA LEU A 37 20.54 -18.55 -8.60
C LEU A 37 21.47 -19.68 -9.06
N ASN A 38 21.00 -20.93 -8.99
CA ASN A 38 21.76 -22.06 -9.52
C ASN A 38 21.96 -21.98 -11.04
N HIS A 39 20.91 -21.64 -11.79
CA HIS A 39 21.02 -21.39 -13.23
C HIS A 39 21.98 -20.26 -13.57
N ALA A 40 22.04 -19.21 -12.74
CA ALA A 40 22.95 -18.10 -12.94
C ALA A 40 24.43 -18.50 -12.78
N LEU A 41 24.75 -19.62 -12.12
CA LEU A 41 26.11 -20.15 -12.06
C LEU A 41 26.64 -20.57 -13.43
N GLY A 42 25.76 -20.78 -14.42
CA GLY A 42 26.16 -21.06 -15.80
C GLY A 42 26.88 -19.89 -16.49
N ASN A 43 26.84 -18.69 -15.91
CA ASN A 43 27.68 -17.57 -16.34
C ASN A 43 29.15 -17.74 -15.94
N ILE A 44 29.45 -18.71 -15.06
CA ILE A 44 30.81 -19.07 -14.64
C ILE A 44 31.23 -20.31 -15.44
N SER A 45 30.54 -21.44 -15.25
CA SER A 45 30.76 -22.68 -15.99
C SER A 45 29.64 -23.70 -15.76
N VAL A 46 29.62 -24.80 -16.53
CA VAL A 46 28.65 -25.90 -16.32
C VAL A 46 28.92 -26.64 -15.00
N GLU A 47 30.20 -26.82 -14.65
CA GLU A 47 30.63 -27.45 -13.40
C GLU A 47 30.19 -26.64 -12.17
N ALA A 48 30.21 -25.30 -12.27
CA ALA A 48 29.67 -24.44 -11.21
C ALA A 48 28.16 -24.67 -11.01
N MET A 49 27.40 -24.86 -12.09
CA MET A 49 25.97 -25.21 -12.00
C MET A 49 25.75 -26.57 -11.33
N GLU A 50 26.58 -27.57 -11.64
CA GLU A 50 26.53 -28.90 -11.03
C GLU A 50 26.89 -28.86 -9.54
N ALA A 51 27.96 -28.16 -9.17
CA ALA A 51 28.33 -27.99 -7.77
C ALA A 51 27.21 -27.30 -6.99
N GLY A 52 26.61 -26.25 -7.56
CA GLY A 52 25.47 -25.58 -6.95
C GLY A 52 24.25 -26.50 -6.83
N VAL A 53 23.94 -27.30 -7.86
CA VAL A 53 22.75 -28.16 -7.86
C VAL A 53 22.86 -29.27 -6.84
N TYR A 54 24.08 -29.74 -6.57
CA TYR A 54 24.34 -30.67 -5.48
C TYR A 54 23.87 -30.09 -4.13
N TYR A 55 24.33 -28.89 -3.76
CA TYR A 55 23.89 -28.27 -2.50
C TYR A 55 22.39 -27.94 -2.49
N HIS A 56 21.87 -27.48 -3.63
CA HIS A 56 20.45 -27.22 -3.81
C HIS A 56 19.61 -28.47 -3.57
N THR A 57 20.00 -29.60 -4.16
CA THR A 57 19.30 -30.88 -4.01
C THR A 57 19.42 -31.44 -2.61
N VAL A 58 20.59 -31.40 -1.98
CA VAL A 58 20.78 -31.82 -0.58
C VAL A 58 19.82 -31.11 0.36
N PHE A 59 19.68 -29.79 0.23
CA PHE A 59 18.76 -29.02 1.08
C PHE A 59 17.29 -29.33 0.78
N TRP A 60 16.87 -29.22 -0.49
CA TRP A 60 15.45 -29.34 -0.85
C TRP A 60 14.92 -30.78 -0.83
N GLN A 61 15.80 -31.77 -0.93
CA GLN A 61 15.45 -33.18 -0.82
C GLN A 61 15.65 -33.76 0.58
N PHE A 62 16.21 -32.98 1.52
CA PHE A 62 16.20 -33.35 2.93
C PHE A 62 14.76 -33.66 3.37
N LEU A 63 14.52 -34.82 3.99
CA LEU A 63 13.18 -35.38 4.13
C LEU A 63 12.17 -34.41 4.78
N PRO A 64 12.47 -33.73 5.90
CA PRO A 64 11.57 -32.72 6.46
C PRO A 64 11.25 -31.56 5.50
N VAL A 65 12.26 -31.07 4.77
CA VAL A 65 12.11 -29.95 3.82
C VAL A 65 11.29 -30.39 2.61
N SER A 66 11.52 -31.59 2.08
CA SER A 66 10.79 -32.11 0.93
C SER A 66 9.31 -32.36 1.25
N ILE A 67 8.98 -32.88 2.44
CA ILE A 67 7.60 -33.03 2.91
C ILE A 67 6.89 -31.66 2.93
N VAL A 68 7.54 -30.64 3.53
CA VAL A 68 7.00 -29.28 3.58
C VAL A 68 6.83 -28.70 2.19
N PHE A 69 7.82 -28.86 1.32
CA PHE A 69 7.81 -28.34 -0.05
C PHE A 69 6.69 -28.95 -0.89
N TYR A 70 6.56 -30.28 -0.95
CA TYR A 70 5.51 -30.93 -1.74
C TYR A 70 4.11 -30.66 -1.17
N THR A 71 3.97 -30.61 0.16
CA THR A 71 2.70 -30.20 0.80
C THR A 71 2.34 -28.77 0.42
N ALA A 72 3.30 -27.85 0.43
CA ALA A 72 3.10 -26.48 -0.01
C ALA A 72 2.73 -26.40 -1.50
N ALA A 73 3.40 -27.17 -2.37
CA ALA A 73 3.12 -27.23 -3.80
C ALA A 73 1.68 -27.68 -4.08
N LEU A 74 1.27 -28.82 -3.52
CA LEU A 74 -0.08 -29.37 -3.69
C LEU A 74 -1.15 -28.43 -3.12
N THR A 75 -0.90 -27.87 -1.93
CA THR A 75 -1.84 -26.94 -1.29
C THR A 75 -1.96 -25.65 -2.10
N HIS A 76 -0.86 -25.08 -2.57
CA HIS A 76 -0.88 -23.85 -3.36
C HIS A 76 -1.61 -24.04 -4.69
N MET A 77 -1.35 -25.15 -5.39
CA MET A 77 -2.05 -25.54 -6.62
C MET A 77 -3.56 -25.71 -6.36
N GLY A 78 -3.92 -26.49 -5.34
CA GLY A 78 -5.32 -26.71 -4.97
C GLY A 78 -6.06 -25.41 -4.62
N LEU A 79 -5.40 -24.50 -3.90
CA LEU A 79 -5.94 -23.17 -3.60
C LEU A 79 -6.06 -22.29 -4.85
N GLY A 80 -5.21 -22.47 -5.85
CA GLY A 80 -5.33 -21.84 -7.17
C GLY A 80 -6.58 -22.29 -7.93
N ILE A 81 -6.82 -23.61 -8.00
CA ILE A 81 -8.02 -24.20 -8.62
C ILE A 81 -9.28 -23.79 -7.85
N TYR A 82 -9.22 -23.81 -6.51
CA TYR A 82 -10.32 -23.33 -5.67
C TYR A 82 -10.60 -21.84 -5.89
N ALA A 83 -9.56 -21.01 -6.10
CA ALA A 83 -9.74 -19.60 -6.44
C ALA A 83 -10.42 -19.43 -7.82
N LEU A 84 -10.12 -20.29 -8.80
CA LEU A 84 -10.80 -20.30 -10.09
C LEU A 84 -12.30 -20.61 -9.95
N TYR A 85 -12.64 -21.63 -9.15
CA TYR A 85 -14.02 -21.97 -8.82
C TYR A 85 -14.74 -20.82 -8.09
N GLN A 86 -14.09 -20.24 -7.07
CA GLN A 86 -14.71 -19.21 -6.22
C GLN A 86 -14.97 -17.90 -6.94
N ARG A 87 -14.13 -17.49 -7.90
CA ARG A 87 -14.32 -16.23 -8.63
C ARG A 87 -15.64 -16.23 -9.40
N ARG A 88 -16.48 -15.23 -9.15
CA ARG A 88 -17.76 -15.03 -9.87
C ARG A 88 -17.62 -14.20 -11.13
N GLN A 89 -16.64 -13.29 -11.19
CA GLN A 89 -16.39 -12.39 -12.32
C GLN A 89 -14.91 -12.30 -12.67
N PHE A 90 -14.62 -12.13 -13.97
CA PHE A 90 -13.30 -11.76 -14.47
C PHE A 90 -13.34 -10.31 -14.95
N ARG A 91 -12.83 -9.39 -14.13
CA ARG A 91 -12.51 -8.04 -14.60
C ARG A 91 -11.09 -8.06 -15.16
N TRP A 92 -10.98 -8.25 -16.48
CA TRP A 92 -9.71 -8.37 -17.22
C TRP A 92 -8.76 -7.17 -17.09
N ARG A 93 -9.26 -6.03 -16.60
CA ARG A 93 -8.46 -4.81 -16.34
C ARG A 93 -7.62 -4.86 -15.06
N THR A 94 -7.66 -5.95 -14.29
CA THR A 94 -6.88 -6.08 -13.06
C THR A 94 -5.75 -7.09 -13.23
N ILE A 95 -4.64 -6.90 -12.51
CA ILE A 95 -3.48 -7.82 -12.54
C ILE A 95 -3.79 -9.18 -11.86
N GLU A 96 -4.91 -9.29 -11.16
CA GLU A 96 -5.30 -10.49 -10.42
C GLU A 96 -5.71 -11.67 -11.32
N PRO A 97 -6.57 -11.52 -12.35
CA PRO A 97 -6.77 -12.53 -13.38
C PRO A 97 -5.47 -12.97 -14.04
N LEU A 98 -4.58 -12.04 -14.35
CA LEU A 98 -3.27 -12.36 -14.92
C LEU A 98 -2.47 -13.27 -13.97
N GLN A 99 -2.37 -12.90 -12.69
CA GLN A 99 -1.68 -13.74 -11.70
C GLN A 99 -2.29 -15.15 -11.59
N LEU A 100 -3.62 -15.27 -11.67
CA LEU A 100 -4.31 -16.57 -11.63
C LEU A 100 -3.99 -17.41 -12.87
N VAL A 101 -4.05 -16.82 -14.06
CA VAL A 101 -3.72 -17.52 -15.32
C VAL A 101 -2.27 -17.98 -15.32
N LEU A 102 -1.33 -17.09 -14.94
CA LEU A 102 0.09 -17.43 -14.80
C LEU A 102 0.29 -18.56 -13.78
N GLY A 103 -0.38 -18.50 -12.63
CA GLY A 103 -0.27 -19.53 -11.60
C GLY A 103 -0.80 -20.89 -12.04
N LEU A 104 -1.91 -20.92 -12.79
CA LEU A 104 -2.54 -22.15 -13.28
C LEU A 104 -1.83 -22.73 -14.52
N SER A 105 -0.99 -21.98 -15.22
CA SER A 105 -0.20 -22.54 -16.33
C SER A 105 1.07 -23.24 -15.85
N ILE A 106 1.64 -22.84 -14.70
CA ILE A 106 2.90 -23.40 -14.17
C ILE A 106 2.86 -24.93 -14.05
N PRO A 107 1.86 -25.59 -13.43
CA PRO A 107 1.85 -27.04 -13.30
C PRO A 107 1.89 -27.77 -14.65
N ALA A 108 1.16 -27.27 -15.66
CA ALA A 108 1.15 -27.86 -16.99
C ALA A 108 2.51 -27.70 -17.70
N LEU A 109 3.18 -26.56 -17.51
CA LEU A 109 4.45 -26.26 -18.16
C LEU A 109 5.64 -27.00 -17.53
N ILE A 110 5.63 -27.23 -16.21
CA ILE A 110 6.75 -27.84 -15.47
C ILE A 110 6.67 -29.37 -15.37
N MET A 111 5.50 -29.96 -15.63
CA MET A 111 5.22 -31.38 -15.36
C MET A 111 6.24 -32.33 -15.99
N GLY A 112 6.54 -32.15 -17.28
CA GLY A 112 7.50 -33.00 -17.98
C GLY A 112 8.93 -32.89 -17.44
N HIS A 113 9.34 -31.71 -16.98
CA HIS A 113 10.66 -31.52 -16.36
C HIS A 113 10.72 -32.20 -14.99
N VAL A 114 9.70 -32.04 -14.14
CA VAL A 114 9.64 -32.70 -12.83
C VAL A 114 9.56 -34.22 -12.96
N VAL A 115 8.75 -34.74 -13.88
CA VAL A 115 8.67 -36.19 -14.13
C VAL A 115 10.00 -36.72 -14.68
N GLY A 116 10.60 -36.01 -15.65
CA GLY A 116 11.85 -36.42 -16.29
C GLY A 116 13.05 -36.47 -15.34
N VAL A 117 13.16 -35.50 -14.44
CA VAL A 117 14.29 -35.39 -13.50
C VAL A 117 13.98 -36.09 -12.17
N ARG A 118 12.90 -35.71 -11.48
CA ARG A 118 12.63 -36.19 -10.10
C ARG A 118 12.01 -37.58 -10.08
N LEU A 119 10.98 -37.82 -10.91
CA LEU A 119 10.33 -39.13 -10.93
C LEU A 119 11.21 -40.16 -11.65
N GLY A 120 11.93 -39.76 -12.69
CA GLY A 120 12.97 -40.58 -13.33
C GLY A 120 14.02 -41.08 -12.33
N TYR A 121 14.56 -40.18 -11.48
CA TYR A 121 15.44 -40.58 -10.38
C TYR A 121 14.76 -41.55 -9.41
N THR A 122 13.54 -41.23 -8.96
CA THR A 122 12.86 -42.03 -7.91
C THR A 122 12.45 -43.42 -8.39
N LEU A 123 12.05 -43.58 -9.66
CA LEU A 123 11.57 -44.85 -10.21
C LEU A 123 12.70 -45.68 -10.86
N TYR A 124 13.70 -45.02 -11.44
CA TYR A 124 14.68 -45.66 -12.32
C TYR A 124 16.14 -45.27 -12.01
N ASP A 125 16.39 -44.50 -10.95
CA ASP A 125 17.72 -43.98 -10.56
C ASP A 125 18.44 -43.21 -11.67
N HIS A 126 17.67 -42.49 -12.51
CA HIS A 126 18.24 -41.59 -13.52
C HIS A 126 19.00 -40.45 -12.85
N GLN A 127 20.32 -40.39 -13.02
CA GLN A 127 21.19 -39.34 -12.48
C GLN A 127 21.36 -38.21 -13.49
N LYS A 128 20.26 -37.50 -13.78
CA LYS A 128 20.24 -36.34 -14.67
C LYS A 128 20.69 -35.08 -13.94
N LEU A 129 21.73 -34.44 -14.48
CA LEU A 129 22.25 -33.15 -14.04
C LEU A 129 22.16 -32.14 -15.19
N TYR A 130 22.88 -31.02 -15.06
CA TYR A 130 22.86 -29.94 -16.04
C TYR A 130 23.29 -30.37 -17.46
N PRO A 131 24.36 -31.17 -17.65
CA PRO A 131 24.77 -31.60 -18.99
C PRO A 131 23.65 -32.27 -19.79
N GLN A 132 22.87 -33.16 -19.16
CA GLN A 132 21.81 -33.89 -19.84
C GLN A 132 20.61 -33.00 -20.19
N GLU A 133 20.19 -32.13 -19.27
CA GLU A 133 19.06 -31.23 -19.51
C GLU A 133 19.44 -30.13 -20.53
N LEU A 134 20.66 -29.60 -20.49
CA LEU A 134 21.16 -28.65 -21.47
C LEU A 134 21.32 -29.29 -22.85
N TYR A 135 21.83 -30.51 -22.93
CA TYR A 135 21.84 -31.29 -24.17
C TYR A 135 20.43 -31.48 -24.72
N LEU A 136 19.46 -31.81 -23.86
CA LEU A 136 18.05 -31.92 -24.28
C LEU A 136 17.52 -30.60 -24.85
N PHE A 137 17.83 -29.46 -24.22
CA PHE A 137 17.28 -28.16 -24.61
C PHE A 137 17.98 -27.51 -25.79
N PHE A 138 19.26 -27.80 -26.05
CA PHE A 138 20.02 -27.14 -27.11
C PHE A 138 20.30 -28.06 -28.30
N VAL A 139 20.31 -29.38 -28.10
CA VAL A 139 20.66 -30.35 -29.15
C VAL A 139 19.51 -31.29 -29.47
N ALA A 140 19.03 -32.08 -28.50
CA ALA A 140 18.11 -33.19 -28.81
C ALA A 140 16.67 -32.76 -29.08
N ALA A 141 16.18 -31.72 -28.39
CA ALA A 141 14.80 -31.23 -28.51
C ALA A 141 14.72 -29.72 -28.29
N PRO A 142 15.22 -28.89 -29.23
CA PRO A 142 15.37 -27.45 -29.04
C PRO A 142 14.07 -26.68 -28.76
N GLY A 143 12.92 -27.24 -29.12
CA GLY A 143 11.61 -26.69 -28.73
C GLY A 143 11.41 -26.62 -27.21
N ARG A 144 12.05 -27.50 -26.43
CA ARG A 144 11.95 -27.49 -24.96
C ARG A 144 12.61 -26.27 -24.33
N LEU A 145 13.61 -25.66 -24.98
CA LEU A 145 14.24 -24.42 -24.50
C LEU A 145 13.20 -23.31 -24.35
N TRP A 146 12.33 -23.14 -25.35
CA TRP A 146 11.29 -22.12 -25.33
C TRP A 146 10.26 -22.38 -24.24
N GLN A 147 9.82 -23.63 -24.08
CA GLN A 147 8.90 -24.02 -23.00
C GLN A 147 9.50 -23.71 -21.62
N MET A 148 10.76 -24.06 -21.37
CA MET A 148 11.42 -23.80 -20.09
C MET A 148 11.66 -22.30 -19.86
N THR A 149 12.03 -21.55 -20.90
CA THR A 149 12.19 -20.09 -20.83
C THR A 149 10.87 -19.42 -20.45
N ILE A 150 9.77 -19.81 -21.12
CA ILE A 150 8.43 -19.30 -20.82
C ILE A 150 8.04 -19.65 -19.38
N LEU A 151 8.26 -20.91 -18.96
CA LEU A 151 7.98 -21.35 -17.59
C LEU A 151 8.74 -20.51 -16.56
N LEU A 152 10.04 -20.29 -16.74
CA LEU A 152 10.85 -19.48 -15.83
C LEU A 152 10.26 -18.08 -15.68
N LEU A 153 9.99 -17.40 -16.81
CA LEU A 153 9.40 -16.06 -16.79
C LEU A 153 8.02 -16.03 -16.13
N ILE A 154 7.15 -17.00 -16.45
CA ILE A 154 5.81 -17.11 -15.86
C ILE A 154 5.89 -17.34 -14.34
N ALA A 155 6.71 -18.29 -13.90
CA ALA A 155 6.86 -18.62 -12.48
C ALA A 155 7.43 -17.44 -11.68
N TRP A 156 8.45 -16.76 -12.24
CA TRP A 156 9.06 -15.59 -11.63
C TRP A 156 8.07 -14.42 -11.51
N VAL A 157 7.40 -14.06 -12.60
CA VAL A 157 6.41 -12.98 -12.62
C VAL A 157 5.24 -13.28 -11.69
N HIS A 158 4.73 -14.52 -11.69
CA HIS A 158 3.68 -14.96 -10.77
C HIS A 158 4.06 -14.76 -9.30
N GLY A 159 5.28 -15.19 -8.93
CA GLY A 159 5.84 -15.03 -7.58
C GLY A 159 6.02 -13.56 -7.20
N CYS A 160 6.63 -12.75 -8.08
CA CYS A 160 6.84 -11.31 -7.89
C CYS A 160 5.53 -10.56 -7.66
N ILE A 161 4.48 -10.85 -8.44
CA ILE A 161 3.14 -10.27 -8.21
C ILE A 161 2.64 -10.63 -6.80
N GLY A 162 2.81 -11.89 -6.38
CA GLY A 162 2.41 -12.36 -5.05
C GLY A 162 3.10 -11.61 -3.91
N ILE A 163 4.42 -11.48 -3.99
CA ILE A 163 5.23 -10.75 -3.01
C ILE A 163 4.90 -9.27 -3.01
N TYR A 164 4.76 -8.63 -4.17
CA TYR A 164 4.37 -7.22 -4.28
C TYR A 164 3.06 -6.92 -3.56
N PHE A 165 2.00 -7.72 -3.80
CA PHE A 165 0.71 -7.52 -3.13
C PHE A 165 0.74 -7.79 -1.63
N TRP A 166 1.72 -8.54 -1.15
CA TRP A 166 1.94 -8.78 0.27
C TRP A 166 2.69 -7.62 0.93
N LEU A 167 3.75 -7.13 0.29
CA LEU A 167 4.67 -6.15 0.86
C LEU A 167 4.24 -4.69 0.64
N ARG A 168 3.51 -4.35 -0.43
CA ARG A 168 3.23 -2.95 -0.81
C ARG A 168 2.53 -2.06 0.22
N LEU A 169 1.91 -2.67 1.23
CA LEU A 169 1.22 -1.95 2.32
C LEU A 169 2.06 -1.87 3.60
N LYS A 170 3.30 -2.38 3.59
CA LYS A 170 4.21 -2.36 4.73
C LYS A 170 4.98 -1.03 4.74
N PRO A 171 5.19 -0.41 5.92
CA PRO A 171 5.87 0.88 6.02
C PRO A 171 7.27 0.90 5.39
N PHE A 172 8.02 -0.21 5.48
CA PHE A 172 9.37 -0.33 4.92
C PHE A 172 9.40 -0.52 3.40
N PHE A 173 8.26 -0.79 2.74
CA PHE A 173 8.25 -1.16 1.33
C PHE A 173 8.78 -0.06 0.41
N THR A 174 8.52 1.21 0.73
CA THR A 174 9.02 2.35 -0.05
C THR A 174 10.54 2.38 -0.09
N ARG A 175 11.21 2.05 1.02
CA ARG A 175 12.67 1.95 1.10
C ARG A 175 13.21 0.69 0.42
N ALA A 176 12.50 -0.43 0.54
CA ALA A 176 12.92 -1.72 -0.03
C ALA A 176 12.62 -1.86 -1.54
N ALA A 177 11.67 -1.09 -2.08
CA ALA A 177 11.17 -1.25 -3.44
C ALA A 177 12.25 -1.18 -4.53
N PRO A 178 13.23 -0.25 -4.49
CA PRO A 178 14.29 -0.21 -5.51
C PRO A 178 15.14 -1.48 -5.53
N TYR A 179 15.51 -2.01 -4.37
CA TYR A 179 16.30 -3.25 -4.26
C TYR A 179 15.51 -4.48 -4.68
N LEU A 180 14.23 -4.55 -4.31
CA LEU A 180 13.34 -5.63 -4.74
C LEU A 180 13.10 -5.59 -6.25
N LEU A 181 13.00 -4.41 -6.84
CA LEU A 181 12.90 -4.24 -8.29
C LEU A 181 14.20 -4.67 -8.99
N ALA A 182 15.35 -4.25 -8.47
CA ALA A 182 16.65 -4.68 -9.00
C ALA A 182 16.78 -6.20 -8.96
N ALA A 183 16.45 -6.86 -7.84
CA ALA A 183 16.43 -8.31 -7.74
C ALA A 183 15.42 -8.95 -8.71
N ALA A 184 14.22 -8.38 -8.84
CA ALA A 184 13.17 -8.87 -9.75
C ALA A 184 13.59 -8.85 -11.22
N VAL A 185 14.52 -7.98 -11.62
CA VAL A 185 15.05 -7.90 -12.99
C VAL A 185 16.35 -8.70 -13.15
N LEU A 186 17.30 -8.57 -12.21
CA LEU A 186 18.63 -9.16 -12.35
C LEU A 186 18.62 -10.69 -12.21
N VAL A 187 17.87 -11.24 -11.25
CA VAL A 187 17.84 -12.70 -11.02
C VAL A 187 17.38 -13.50 -12.26
N PRO A 188 16.23 -13.20 -12.90
CA PRO A 188 15.82 -13.92 -14.11
C PRO A 188 16.76 -13.66 -15.28
N THR A 189 17.32 -12.45 -15.40
CA THR A 189 18.25 -12.11 -16.48
C THR A 189 19.54 -12.93 -16.39
N LEU A 190 20.16 -12.96 -15.21
CA LEU A 190 21.37 -13.75 -14.97
C LEU A 190 21.10 -15.25 -15.09
N SER A 191 19.94 -15.72 -14.63
CA SER A 191 19.52 -17.11 -14.77
C SER A 191 19.39 -17.53 -16.25
N LEU A 192 18.72 -16.73 -17.08
CA LEU A 192 18.55 -17.03 -18.50
C LEU A 192 19.88 -16.96 -19.26
N LEU A 193 20.71 -15.97 -18.94
CA LEU A 193 22.05 -15.86 -19.52
C LEU A 193 22.92 -17.07 -19.16
N GLY A 194 22.86 -17.53 -17.91
CA GLY A 194 23.60 -18.70 -17.44
C GLY A 194 23.15 -19.99 -18.13
N ILE A 195 21.84 -20.21 -18.32
CA ILE A 195 21.31 -21.34 -19.10
C ILE A 195 21.79 -21.26 -20.55
N TYR A 196 21.77 -20.08 -21.15
CA TYR A 196 22.23 -19.89 -22.53
C TYR A 196 23.73 -20.16 -22.69
N GLN A 197 24.56 -19.65 -21.79
CA GLN A 197 26.00 -19.88 -21.82
C GLN A 197 26.34 -21.36 -21.61
N GLY A 198 25.79 -21.99 -20.56
CA GLY A 198 25.98 -23.41 -20.31
C GLY A 198 25.46 -24.28 -21.45
N GLY A 199 24.28 -23.97 -21.98
CA GLY A 199 23.70 -24.68 -23.12
C GLY A 199 24.53 -24.61 -24.39
N ARG A 200 25.12 -23.43 -24.66
CA ARG A 200 26.06 -23.27 -25.77
C ARG A 200 27.35 -24.08 -25.56
N SER A 201 27.89 -24.12 -24.34
CA SER A 201 29.07 -24.95 -24.01
C SER A 201 28.78 -26.42 -24.28
N VAL A 202 27.69 -26.93 -23.72
CA VAL A 202 27.25 -28.32 -23.91
C VAL A 202 26.96 -28.62 -25.38
N ALA A 203 26.37 -27.70 -26.14
CA ALA A 203 26.12 -27.92 -27.57
C ALA A 203 27.41 -28.09 -28.37
N ILE A 204 28.49 -27.37 -28.01
CA ILE A 204 29.80 -27.50 -28.63
C ILE A 204 30.48 -28.80 -28.19
N GLU A 205 30.48 -29.09 -26.88
CA GLU A 205 31.12 -30.29 -26.33
C GLU A 205 30.41 -31.58 -26.78
N ALA A 206 29.09 -31.53 -26.98
CA ALA A 206 28.33 -32.70 -27.40
C ALA A 206 28.63 -33.15 -28.84
N ASP A 207 29.39 -32.40 -29.63
CA ASP A 207 29.91 -32.90 -30.91
C ASP A 207 31.10 -33.87 -30.71
N ASP A 208 31.73 -33.85 -29.54
CA ASP A 208 32.71 -34.85 -29.13
C ASP A 208 32.02 -36.18 -28.76
N GLY A 209 32.50 -37.27 -29.38
CA GLY A 209 32.03 -38.62 -29.11
C GLY A 209 32.31 -39.08 -27.67
N GLU A 210 33.42 -38.62 -27.08
CA GLU A 210 33.78 -38.96 -25.69
C GLU A 210 32.82 -38.30 -24.68
N TRP A 211 32.45 -37.05 -24.93
CA TRP A 211 31.46 -36.36 -24.10
C TRP A 211 30.13 -37.12 -24.07
N ARG A 212 29.64 -37.59 -25.24
CA ARG A 212 28.37 -38.34 -25.34
C ARG A 212 28.43 -39.67 -24.61
N THR A 213 29.54 -40.41 -24.71
CA THR A 213 29.68 -41.69 -24.00
C THR A 213 29.74 -41.51 -22.49
N HIS A 214 30.29 -40.39 -22.02
CA HIS A 214 30.33 -40.05 -20.60
C HIS A 214 29.01 -39.50 -20.03
N ASN A 215 28.28 -38.68 -20.81
CA ASN A 215 27.12 -37.91 -20.33
C ASN A 215 25.76 -38.49 -20.72
N LEU A 216 25.69 -39.41 -21.69
CA LEU A 216 24.44 -40.02 -22.15
C LEU A 216 24.40 -41.52 -21.85
N THR A 217 25.00 -41.94 -20.74
CA THR A 217 24.93 -43.34 -20.28
C THR A 217 23.52 -43.72 -19.88
N ARG A 218 23.22 -45.03 -19.84
CA ARG A 218 21.95 -45.55 -19.33
C ARG A 218 21.62 -45.03 -17.92
N ARG A 219 22.63 -44.83 -17.07
CA ARG A 219 22.45 -44.28 -15.72
C ARG A 219 21.95 -42.83 -15.73
N GLN A 220 22.35 -42.04 -16.72
CA GLN A 220 21.95 -40.64 -16.84
C GLN A 220 20.61 -40.49 -17.58
N VAL A 221 20.47 -41.10 -18.76
CA VAL A 221 19.30 -40.84 -19.64
C VAL A 221 18.24 -41.95 -19.63
N GLY A 222 18.56 -43.13 -19.10
CA GLY A 222 17.67 -44.29 -19.07
C GLY A 222 17.58 -45.06 -20.39
N THR A 223 16.66 -46.02 -20.44
CA THR A 223 16.30 -46.71 -21.68
C THR A 223 15.11 -46.07 -22.38
N VAL A 224 14.91 -46.39 -23.66
CA VAL A 224 13.72 -45.94 -24.42
C VAL A 224 12.41 -46.41 -23.74
N ALA A 225 12.39 -47.61 -23.17
CA ALA A 225 11.22 -48.13 -22.47
C ALA A 225 10.89 -47.33 -21.19
N GLU A 226 11.92 -46.98 -20.40
CA GLU A 226 11.79 -46.12 -19.22
C GLU A 226 11.33 -44.71 -19.62
N GLY A 227 11.91 -44.13 -20.68
CA GLY A 227 11.49 -42.85 -21.25
C GLY A 227 10.01 -42.84 -21.66
N ASN A 228 9.59 -43.85 -22.43
CA ASN A 228 8.18 -44.02 -22.83
C ASN A 228 7.24 -44.17 -21.62
N ALA A 229 7.69 -44.81 -20.54
CA ALA A 229 6.91 -44.92 -19.32
C ALA A 229 6.76 -43.55 -18.62
N LEU A 230 7.83 -42.77 -18.52
CA LEU A 230 7.80 -41.41 -17.97
C LEU A 230 6.92 -40.46 -18.81
N ASP A 231 6.95 -40.59 -20.13
CA ASP A 231 6.09 -39.80 -21.02
C ASP A 231 4.60 -40.14 -20.85
N ARG A 232 4.25 -41.43 -20.68
CA ARG A 232 2.88 -41.84 -20.34
C ARG A 232 2.42 -41.26 -19.01
N ILE A 233 3.28 -41.26 -17.98
CA ILE A 233 2.97 -40.65 -16.68
C ILE A 233 2.77 -39.14 -16.83
N THR A 234 3.64 -38.46 -17.57
CA THR A 234 3.52 -37.02 -17.85
C THR A 234 2.19 -36.70 -18.54
N GLY A 235 1.81 -37.49 -19.55
CA GLY A 235 0.52 -37.37 -20.23
C GLY A 235 -0.66 -37.57 -19.29
N ALA A 236 -0.63 -38.62 -18.46
CA ALA A 236 -1.69 -38.90 -17.48
C ALA A 236 -1.87 -37.77 -16.46
N PHE A 237 -0.77 -37.23 -15.91
CA PHE A 237 -0.83 -36.08 -15.01
C PHE A 237 -1.36 -34.82 -15.70
N THR A 238 -0.95 -34.58 -16.96
CA THR A 238 -1.40 -33.42 -17.74
C THR A 238 -2.90 -33.48 -17.99
N VAL A 239 -3.42 -34.63 -18.44
CA VAL A 239 -4.86 -34.86 -18.66
C VAL A 239 -5.64 -34.71 -17.36
N THR A 240 -5.14 -35.28 -16.26
CA THR A 240 -5.77 -35.16 -14.93
C THR A 240 -5.86 -33.70 -14.50
N TYR A 241 -4.77 -32.94 -14.66
CA TYR A 241 -4.74 -31.53 -14.29
C TYR A 241 -5.74 -30.68 -15.09
N PHE A 242 -5.80 -30.85 -16.42
CA PHE A 242 -6.79 -30.16 -17.25
C PHE A 242 -8.22 -30.61 -16.92
N GLY A 243 -8.43 -31.89 -16.60
CA GLY A 243 -9.70 -32.40 -16.09
C GLY A 243 -10.17 -31.70 -14.82
N LEU A 244 -9.27 -31.45 -13.86
CA LEU A 244 -9.58 -30.70 -12.64
C LEU A 244 -9.95 -29.24 -12.92
N LEU A 245 -9.26 -28.58 -13.86
CA LEU A 245 -9.60 -27.23 -14.29
C LEU A 245 -10.98 -27.18 -14.97
N GLY A 246 -11.25 -28.13 -15.87
CA GLY A 246 -12.55 -28.29 -16.53
C GLY A 246 -13.68 -28.51 -15.53
N LEU A 247 -13.47 -29.39 -14.54
CA LEU A 247 -14.43 -29.64 -13.45
C LEU A 247 -14.70 -28.38 -12.63
N ALA A 248 -13.66 -27.63 -12.27
CA ALA A 248 -13.81 -26.37 -11.52
C ALA A 248 -14.64 -25.33 -12.30
N LEU A 249 -14.43 -25.23 -13.63
CA LEU A 249 -15.21 -24.36 -14.51
C LEU A 249 -16.66 -24.82 -14.65
N ALA A 250 -16.90 -26.12 -14.81
CA ALA A 250 -18.23 -26.70 -14.86
C ALA A 250 -19.00 -26.48 -13.55
N ALA A 251 -18.37 -26.77 -12.41
CA ALA A 251 -18.93 -26.54 -11.08
C ALA A 251 -19.28 -25.07 -10.85
N ARG A 252 -18.44 -24.15 -11.34
CA ARG A 252 -18.73 -22.71 -11.33
C ARG A 252 -19.94 -22.36 -12.18
N GLY A 253 -20.09 -22.95 -13.37
CA GLY A 253 -21.25 -22.78 -14.24
C GLY A 253 -22.55 -23.24 -13.56
N VAL A 254 -22.53 -24.42 -12.94
CA VAL A 254 -23.67 -24.98 -12.18
C VAL A 254 -24.04 -24.06 -11.01
N ARG A 255 -23.05 -23.57 -10.25
CA ARG A 255 -23.27 -22.62 -9.15
C ARG A 255 -23.92 -21.33 -9.64
N ALA A 256 -23.38 -20.73 -10.71
CA ALA A 256 -23.92 -19.49 -11.27
C ALA A 256 -25.36 -19.65 -11.77
N TRP A 257 -25.70 -20.82 -12.32
CA TRP A 257 -27.06 -21.15 -12.72
C TRP A 257 -28.02 -21.31 -11.53
N ARG A 258 -27.59 -22.04 -10.48
CA ARG A 258 -28.37 -22.18 -9.23
C ARG A 258 -28.62 -20.82 -8.56
N GLU A 259 -27.61 -19.95 -8.52
CA GLU A 259 -27.74 -18.60 -7.94
C GLU A 259 -28.76 -17.73 -8.66
N ARG A 260 -28.89 -17.86 -9.99
CA ARG A 260 -29.93 -17.14 -10.75
C ARG A 260 -31.34 -17.65 -10.43
N ARG A 261 -31.48 -18.92 -10.04
CA ARG A 261 -32.77 -19.52 -9.62
C ARG A 261 -33.10 -19.26 -8.14
N GLY A 262 -32.11 -18.91 -7.30
CA GLY A 262 -32.23 -18.78 -5.85
C GLY A 262 -32.87 -17.49 -5.32
N GLY A 263 -33.55 -16.71 -6.16
CA GLY A 263 -34.20 -15.46 -5.79
C GLY A 263 -33.32 -14.22 -5.99
N MET A 264 -33.98 -13.11 -6.32
CA MET A 264 -33.37 -11.81 -6.59
C MET A 264 -33.73 -10.83 -5.49
N ILE A 265 -32.79 -9.97 -5.09
CA ILE A 265 -32.98 -8.88 -4.14
C ILE A 265 -32.72 -7.53 -4.80
N ALA A 266 -33.40 -6.49 -4.35
CA ALA A 266 -33.18 -5.11 -4.74
C ALA A 266 -32.20 -4.43 -3.78
N LEU A 267 -31.19 -3.76 -4.35
CA LEU A 267 -30.26 -2.92 -3.62
C LEU A 267 -30.48 -1.46 -4.03
N SER A 268 -30.93 -0.65 -3.08
CA SER A 268 -31.26 0.76 -3.26
C SER A 268 -30.15 1.64 -2.71
N TYR A 269 -29.56 2.47 -3.57
CA TYR A 269 -28.45 3.35 -3.25
C TYR A 269 -29.00 4.72 -2.87
N GLY A 270 -28.32 5.42 -1.96
CA GLY A 270 -28.70 6.77 -1.49
C GLY A 270 -28.83 7.85 -2.58
N ASN A 271 -28.37 7.59 -3.80
CA ASN A 271 -28.54 8.46 -4.97
C ASN A 271 -29.83 8.16 -5.79
N GLY A 272 -30.74 7.35 -5.25
CA GLY A 272 -31.99 6.96 -5.89
C GLY A 272 -31.88 5.80 -6.89
N LYS A 273 -30.67 5.29 -7.17
CA LYS A 273 -30.49 4.16 -8.09
C LYS A 273 -30.77 2.84 -7.39
N THR A 274 -31.55 1.97 -8.04
CA THR A 274 -31.85 0.62 -7.54
C THR A 274 -31.37 -0.43 -8.53
N VAL A 275 -30.72 -1.49 -8.04
CA VAL A 275 -30.26 -2.62 -8.87
C VAL A 275 -30.76 -3.94 -8.31
N ARG A 276 -31.19 -4.85 -9.19
CA ARG A 276 -31.61 -6.21 -8.80
C ARG A 276 -30.46 -7.18 -9.00
N VAL A 277 -30.12 -7.92 -7.95
CA VAL A 277 -29.02 -8.89 -7.94
C VAL A 277 -29.46 -10.22 -7.35
N PRO A 278 -28.90 -11.36 -7.79
CA PRO A 278 -29.17 -12.64 -7.16
C PRO A 278 -28.65 -12.67 -5.72
N LYS A 279 -29.33 -13.42 -4.85
CA LYS A 279 -28.90 -13.61 -3.46
C LYS A 279 -27.47 -14.17 -3.39
N GLY A 280 -26.74 -13.77 -2.35
CA GLY A 280 -25.37 -14.24 -2.06
C GLY A 280 -24.23 -13.37 -2.61
N LEU A 281 -24.54 -12.32 -3.39
CA LEU A 281 -23.56 -11.28 -3.72
C LEU A 281 -23.35 -10.36 -2.51
N SER A 282 -22.10 -9.93 -2.31
CA SER A 282 -21.85 -8.81 -1.41
C SER A 282 -22.31 -7.50 -2.05
N VAL A 283 -22.59 -6.50 -1.22
CA VAL A 283 -22.99 -5.17 -1.71
C VAL A 283 -21.95 -4.58 -2.66
N LEU A 284 -20.65 -4.74 -2.37
CA LEU A 284 -19.58 -4.28 -3.23
C LEU A 284 -19.56 -5.02 -4.58
N GLU A 285 -19.73 -6.34 -4.57
CA GLU A 285 -19.80 -7.11 -5.83
C GLU A 285 -21.00 -6.70 -6.67
N ALA A 286 -22.15 -6.44 -6.04
CA ALA A 286 -23.32 -5.92 -6.70
C ALA A 286 -23.07 -4.52 -7.31
N SER A 287 -22.45 -3.61 -6.57
CA SER A 287 -22.06 -2.30 -7.08
C SER A 287 -21.16 -2.42 -8.31
N LEU A 288 -20.08 -3.19 -8.21
CA LEU A 288 -19.12 -3.38 -9.29
C LEU A 288 -19.73 -4.07 -10.52
N ARG A 289 -20.67 -5.01 -10.33
CA ARG A 289 -21.38 -5.70 -11.42
C ARG A 289 -22.24 -4.76 -12.25
N HIS A 290 -22.85 -3.76 -11.60
CA HIS A 290 -23.71 -2.78 -12.26
C HIS A 290 -22.98 -1.47 -12.59
N ASN A 291 -21.65 -1.50 -12.62
CA ASN A 291 -20.78 -0.34 -12.86
C ASN A 291 -21.13 0.86 -11.97
N LEU A 292 -21.49 0.60 -10.72
CA LEU A 292 -21.70 1.61 -9.69
C LEU A 292 -20.37 1.86 -8.98
N PRO A 293 -19.84 3.09 -9.03
CA PRO A 293 -18.64 3.46 -8.29
C PRO A 293 -18.79 3.16 -6.80
N HIS A 294 -17.81 2.48 -6.20
CA HIS A 294 -17.81 2.14 -4.78
C HIS A 294 -16.37 2.13 -4.24
N ALA A 295 -16.08 2.96 -3.23
CA ALA A 295 -14.76 3.06 -2.62
C ALA A 295 -14.31 1.71 -2.06
N SER A 296 -13.11 1.23 -2.44
CA SER A 296 -12.60 -0.07 -1.96
C SER A 296 -11.08 -0.20 -2.11
N VAL A 297 -10.31 0.50 -1.27
CA VAL A 297 -8.82 0.51 -1.31
C VAL A 297 -8.23 -0.89 -1.24
N CYS A 298 -8.78 -1.78 -0.42
CA CYS A 298 -8.30 -3.16 -0.31
C CYS A 298 -8.86 -4.11 -1.38
N GLY A 299 -9.68 -3.62 -2.32
CA GLY A 299 -10.35 -4.43 -3.35
C GLY A 299 -11.39 -5.40 -2.77
N GLY A 300 -12.03 -5.05 -1.66
CA GLY A 300 -13.11 -5.85 -1.07
C GLY A 300 -12.69 -6.99 -0.14
N ARG A 301 -11.52 -6.86 0.50
CA ARG A 301 -10.89 -7.91 1.32
C ARG A 301 -11.03 -7.69 2.84
N ALA A 302 -11.84 -6.73 3.27
CA ALA A 302 -11.95 -6.30 4.67
C ALA A 302 -10.57 -6.04 5.33
N ARG A 303 -9.70 -5.28 4.64
CA ARG A 303 -8.42 -4.80 5.19
C ARG A 303 -8.33 -3.29 5.32
N CYS A 304 -9.40 -2.62 4.95
CA CYS A 304 -9.58 -1.20 5.08
C CYS A 304 -11.06 -0.94 5.40
N SER A 305 -11.35 0.25 5.87
CA SER A 305 -12.70 0.69 6.22
C SER A 305 -13.37 1.53 5.11
N THR A 306 -12.78 1.60 3.91
CA THR A 306 -13.26 2.51 2.85
C THR A 306 -14.52 2.08 2.12
N CYS A 307 -14.87 0.79 2.09
CA CYS A 307 -16.13 0.32 1.48
C CYS A 307 -17.31 0.34 2.47
N ARG A 308 -17.26 1.17 3.50
CA ARG A 308 -18.33 1.25 4.50
C ARG A 308 -19.61 1.80 3.88
N ILE A 309 -20.71 1.19 4.26
CA ILE A 309 -22.06 1.65 3.97
C ILE A 309 -22.82 1.83 5.28
N ARG A 310 -23.82 2.70 5.26
CA ARG A 310 -24.82 2.80 6.31
C ARG A 310 -26.16 2.30 5.78
N VAL A 311 -26.64 1.21 6.34
CA VAL A 311 -27.94 0.62 6.02
C VAL A 311 -29.06 1.53 6.55
N ILE A 312 -30.11 1.68 5.75
CA ILE A 312 -31.30 2.49 6.06
C ILE A 312 -32.46 1.53 6.34
N GLY A 313 -33.18 1.73 7.44
CA GLY A 313 -34.35 0.95 7.83
C GLY A 313 -34.03 -0.17 8.83
N ASP A 314 -34.81 -1.25 8.77
CA ASP A 314 -34.66 -2.38 9.69
C ASP A 314 -33.35 -3.14 9.43
N HIS A 315 -32.56 -3.27 10.50
CA HIS A 315 -31.25 -3.93 10.51
C HIS A 315 -31.28 -5.28 11.22
N GLY A 316 -32.42 -5.69 11.80
CA GLY A 316 -32.58 -6.99 12.47
C GLY A 316 -32.50 -8.18 11.51
N VAL A 317 -32.73 -7.96 10.22
CA VAL A 317 -32.65 -8.99 9.16
C VAL A 317 -31.23 -9.10 8.57
N LEU A 318 -30.29 -8.25 8.99
CA LEU A 318 -28.92 -8.32 8.49
C LEU A 318 -28.19 -9.54 9.04
N PRO A 319 -27.41 -10.25 8.21
CA PRO A 319 -26.57 -11.34 8.70
C PRO A 319 -25.49 -10.80 9.64
N GLU A 320 -25.12 -11.61 10.63
CA GLU A 320 -24.04 -11.29 11.57
C GLU A 320 -22.73 -10.89 10.84
N PRO A 321 -21.98 -9.89 11.34
CA PRO A 321 -20.69 -9.53 10.79
C PRO A 321 -19.75 -10.73 10.77
N SER A 322 -19.11 -10.98 9.62
CA SER A 322 -18.01 -11.94 9.58
C SER A 322 -16.90 -11.51 10.53
N GLN A 323 -16.08 -12.43 11.05
CA GLN A 323 -14.96 -12.10 11.95
C GLN A 323 -14.05 -10.98 11.40
N ARG A 324 -13.83 -10.94 10.08
CA ARG A 324 -13.02 -9.89 9.43
C ARG A 324 -13.72 -8.54 9.39
N GLU A 325 -15.04 -8.55 9.18
CA GLU A 325 -15.85 -7.35 9.24
C GLU A 325 -15.83 -6.79 10.66
N ALA A 326 -16.12 -7.63 11.66
CA ALA A 326 -16.06 -7.27 13.07
C ALA A 326 -14.70 -6.67 13.44
N PHE A 327 -13.59 -7.35 13.10
CA PHE A 327 -12.23 -6.85 13.37
C PHE A 327 -11.98 -5.43 12.82
N VAL A 328 -12.43 -5.14 11.60
CA VAL A 328 -12.27 -3.81 11.00
C VAL A 328 -13.20 -2.79 11.64
N LEU A 329 -14.46 -3.15 11.92
CA LEU A 329 -15.44 -2.26 12.55
C LEU A 329 -15.03 -1.89 13.98
N THR A 330 -14.51 -2.84 14.76
CA THR A 330 -13.94 -2.59 16.10
C THR A 330 -12.78 -1.60 16.04
N ARG A 331 -11.84 -1.76 15.08
CA ARG A 331 -10.71 -0.83 14.92
C ARG A 331 -11.15 0.57 14.45
N VAL A 332 -12.28 0.66 13.76
CA VAL A 332 -12.89 1.94 13.37
C VAL A 332 -13.63 2.60 14.54
N GLY A 333 -13.86 1.88 15.63
CA GLY A 333 -14.56 2.39 16.81
C GLY A 333 -16.08 2.45 16.65
N THR A 334 -16.67 1.67 15.72
CA THR A 334 -18.11 1.65 15.50
C THR A 334 -18.74 0.35 16.00
N ASN A 335 -19.73 0.47 16.89
CA ASN A 335 -20.61 -0.62 17.31
C ASN A 335 -22.03 -0.50 16.73
N ASP A 336 -22.26 0.50 15.87
CA ASP A 336 -23.55 0.72 15.21
C ASP A 336 -23.83 -0.40 14.19
N PRO A 337 -24.88 -1.23 14.37
CA PRO A 337 -25.21 -2.35 13.48
C PRO A 337 -25.62 -1.91 12.07
N SER A 338 -26.01 -0.64 11.90
CA SER A 338 -26.30 -0.06 10.58
C SER A 338 -25.05 0.15 9.73
N ILE A 339 -23.86 0.22 10.34
CA ILE A 339 -22.59 0.43 9.64
C ILE A 339 -21.96 -0.90 9.29
N ARG A 340 -21.89 -1.19 7.99
CA ARG A 340 -21.38 -2.47 7.48
C ARG A 340 -20.30 -2.26 6.43
N LEU A 341 -19.45 -3.26 6.22
CA LEU A 341 -18.53 -3.27 5.09
C LEU A 341 -19.25 -3.84 3.88
N ALA A 342 -19.44 -3.04 2.82
CA ALA A 342 -20.09 -3.50 1.59
C ALA A 342 -19.42 -4.73 0.97
N CYS A 343 -18.12 -4.92 1.19
CA CYS A 343 -17.40 -6.08 0.69
C CYS A 343 -17.66 -7.39 1.46
N GLN A 344 -18.19 -7.32 2.67
CA GLN A 344 -18.48 -8.48 3.50
C GLN A 344 -19.99 -8.74 3.60
N LEU A 345 -20.80 -7.68 3.71
CA LEU A 345 -22.25 -7.78 3.83
C LEU A 345 -22.87 -8.43 2.58
N ARG A 346 -23.54 -9.58 2.79
CA ARG A 346 -24.29 -10.34 1.79
C ARG A 346 -25.77 -10.38 2.17
N PRO A 347 -26.56 -9.39 1.72
CA PRO A 347 -27.97 -9.33 2.09
C PRO A 347 -28.77 -10.52 1.55
N THR A 348 -29.77 -10.96 2.31
CA THR A 348 -30.71 -12.05 1.97
C THR A 348 -32.09 -11.54 1.56
N SER A 349 -32.37 -10.26 1.83
CA SER A 349 -33.55 -9.49 1.48
C SER A 349 -33.16 -8.18 0.79
N ASP A 350 -34.15 -7.39 0.39
CA ASP A 350 -33.93 -6.05 -0.17
C ASP A 350 -33.24 -5.14 0.85
N LEU A 351 -32.34 -4.28 0.37
CA LEU A 351 -31.47 -3.46 1.21
C LEU A 351 -31.32 -2.05 0.65
N SER A 352 -31.56 -1.06 1.50
CA SER A 352 -31.31 0.35 1.21
C SER A 352 -30.11 0.86 2.01
N PHE A 353 -29.21 1.63 1.40
CA PHE A 353 -28.02 2.13 2.10
C PHE A 353 -27.40 3.40 1.48
N PHE A 354 -26.63 4.13 2.29
CA PHE A 354 -25.71 5.19 1.86
C PHE A 354 -24.26 4.68 1.83
N GLN A 355 -23.48 5.13 0.85
CA GLN A 355 -22.03 4.92 0.84
C GLN A 355 -21.38 6.00 1.70
N LEU A 356 -20.60 5.61 2.71
CA LEU A 356 -19.96 6.57 3.62
C LEU A 356 -18.73 7.25 3.00
N PHE A 357 -18.16 6.65 1.95
CA PHE A 357 -16.98 7.17 1.25
C PHE A 357 -17.27 7.35 -0.21
N THR A 358 -16.86 8.50 -0.74
CA THR A 358 -16.91 8.77 -2.17
C THR A 358 -15.92 7.85 -2.89
N PRO A 359 -16.33 7.15 -3.96
CA PRO A 359 -15.43 6.33 -4.75
C PRO A 359 -14.34 7.21 -5.37
N GLN A 360 -13.08 6.93 -5.06
CA GLN A 360 -11.97 7.49 -5.80
C GLN A 360 -12.07 6.99 -7.25
N THR A 361 -12.41 7.89 -8.17
CA THR A 361 -12.22 7.67 -9.59
C THR A 361 -10.72 7.68 -9.86
N SER A 362 -10.09 6.49 -9.83
CA SER A 362 -8.89 6.29 -10.63
C SER A 362 -9.32 6.25 -12.10
N SER A 363 -9.64 7.40 -12.67
CA SER A 363 -9.81 7.55 -14.11
C SER A 363 -8.41 7.52 -14.72
N ALA A 364 -8.09 6.40 -15.37
CA ALA A 364 -7.20 6.43 -16.52
C ALA A 364 -7.81 7.42 -17.51
N ASN A 365 -7.05 8.45 -17.89
CA ASN A 365 -7.44 9.63 -18.67
C ASN A 365 -8.08 10.78 -17.88
N ALA A 366 -7.23 11.50 -17.15
CA ALA A 366 -7.30 12.96 -17.10
C ALA A 366 -5.85 13.47 -17.19
N GLN A 367 -5.48 14.02 -18.35
CA GLN A 367 -4.24 14.78 -18.50
C GLN A 367 -4.22 15.93 -17.47
N ALA A 368 -3.06 16.16 -16.87
CA ALA A 368 -2.64 17.40 -16.20
C ALA A 368 -3.35 17.83 -14.90
N SER A 369 -3.51 16.92 -13.94
CA SER A 369 -3.46 17.31 -12.52
C SER A 369 -2.75 16.22 -11.75
N ALA A 370 -1.79 16.60 -10.91
CA ALA A 370 -1.01 15.68 -10.11
C ALA A 370 -1.93 14.68 -9.39
N PRO A 371 -1.57 13.39 -9.30
CA PRO A 371 -2.37 12.41 -8.57
C PRO A 371 -2.63 12.93 -7.16
N ALA A 372 -3.91 12.95 -6.76
CA ALA A 372 -4.32 13.45 -5.45
C ALA A 372 -3.42 12.85 -4.36
N ARG A 373 -2.75 13.70 -3.59
CA ARG A 373 -1.82 13.27 -2.53
C ARG A 373 -2.64 12.53 -1.47
N ILE A 374 -2.48 11.21 -1.42
CA ILE A 374 -3.10 10.34 -0.41
C ILE A 374 -2.64 10.83 0.96
N GLY A 375 -3.60 10.96 1.89
CA GLY A 375 -3.37 11.36 3.29
C GLY A 375 -2.09 10.75 3.87
N GLN A 376 -1.09 11.58 4.12
CA GLN A 376 0.19 11.19 4.71
C GLN A 376 0.26 11.76 6.12
N GLU A 377 0.52 10.90 7.10
CA GLU A 377 0.82 11.33 8.47
C GLU A 377 2.23 11.91 8.51
N ARG A 378 2.36 13.12 9.08
CA ARG A 378 3.61 13.86 9.17
C ARG A 378 3.52 14.89 10.30
N TYR A 379 4.60 15.02 11.07
CA TYR A 379 4.79 16.15 11.98
C TYR A 379 4.92 17.46 11.21
N LEU A 380 4.05 18.44 11.48
CA LEU A 380 4.12 19.79 10.95
C LEU A 380 3.93 20.83 12.04
N VAL A 381 4.40 22.05 11.77
CA VAL A 381 4.11 23.22 12.59
C VAL A 381 3.07 24.07 11.87
N SER A 382 1.97 24.36 12.56
CA SER A 382 0.87 25.20 12.08
C SER A 382 0.98 26.57 12.72
N LEU A 383 0.95 27.62 11.89
CA LEU A 383 0.88 29.01 12.33
C LEU A 383 -0.44 29.59 11.83
N PHE A 384 -1.27 30.05 12.76
CA PHE A 384 -2.45 30.85 12.45
C PHE A 384 -2.16 32.30 12.78
N VAL A 385 -2.56 33.21 11.88
CA VAL A 385 -2.57 34.64 12.13
C VAL A 385 -3.93 35.23 11.78
N ASP A 386 -4.34 36.25 12.52
CA ASP A 386 -5.63 36.95 12.35
C ASP A 386 -5.43 38.45 12.58
N MET A 387 -6.12 39.28 11.80
CA MET A 387 -6.11 40.73 12.01
C MET A 387 -7.05 41.10 13.16
N ARG A 388 -6.59 41.97 14.08
CA ARG A 388 -7.43 42.44 15.19
C ARG A 388 -8.32 43.59 14.75
N GLY A 389 -9.61 43.46 15.07
CA GLY A 389 -10.57 44.54 14.88
C GLY A 389 -10.92 44.81 13.42
N SER A 390 -10.68 43.85 12.52
CA SER A 390 -11.06 43.92 11.11
C SER A 390 -12.56 44.21 10.91
N THR A 391 -13.43 43.69 11.77
CA THR A 391 -14.87 44.01 11.74
C THR A 391 -15.13 45.50 11.99
N GLN A 392 -14.45 46.10 12.99
CA GLN A 392 -14.59 47.54 13.27
C GLN A 392 -13.99 48.40 12.14
N LEU A 393 -12.94 47.89 11.48
CA LEU A 393 -12.37 48.52 10.29
C LEU A 393 -13.38 48.53 9.13
N ALA A 394 -14.08 47.41 8.92
CA ALA A 394 -15.10 47.24 7.88
C ALA A 394 -16.34 48.14 8.10
N GLU A 395 -16.75 48.37 9.35
CA GLU A 395 -17.90 49.24 9.68
C GLU A 395 -17.64 50.72 9.39
N LYS A 396 -16.37 51.15 9.48
CA LYS A 396 -15.99 52.58 9.40
C LYS A 396 -15.44 52.99 8.04
N ARG A 397 -15.37 52.07 7.07
CA ARG A 397 -14.79 52.29 5.74
C ARG A 397 -15.68 51.80 4.62
N LEU A 398 -15.39 52.26 3.42
CA LEU A 398 -15.97 51.69 2.22
C LEU A 398 -15.47 50.24 2.05
N PRO A 399 -16.31 49.33 1.50
CA PRO A 399 -15.95 47.92 1.32
C PRO A 399 -14.64 47.70 0.54
N PHE A 400 -14.40 48.48 -0.52
CA PHE A 400 -13.19 48.36 -1.33
C PHE A 400 -11.91 48.72 -0.55
N ASP A 401 -11.96 49.76 0.29
CA ASP A 401 -10.82 50.16 1.12
C ASP A 401 -10.50 49.09 2.16
N THR A 402 -11.55 48.47 2.73
CA THR A 402 -11.39 47.36 3.67
C THR A 402 -10.72 46.16 3.00
N VAL A 403 -11.17 45.77 1.81
CA VAL A 403 -10.57 44.68 1.03
C VAL A 403 -9.12 45.00 0.66
N PHE A 404 -8.82 46.24 0.28
CA PHE A 404 -7.44 46.66 0.00
C PHE A 404 -6.52 46.47 1.21
N ILE A 405 -6.93 46.92 2.40
CA ILE A 405 -6.15 46.80 3.63
C ILE A 405 -5.96 45.32 4.02
N VAL A 406 -7.03 44.52 3.95
CA VAL A 406 -6.95 43.07 4.25
C VAL A 406 -6.00 42.36 3.29
N ASN A 407 -6.07 42.66 1.99
CA ASN A 407 -5.15 42.07 1.01
C ASN A 407 -3.69 42.49 1.25
N ARG A 408 -3.43 43.75 1.65
CA ARG A 408 -2.08 44.21 2.00
C ARG A 408 -1.55 43.50 3.24
N PHE A 409 -2.39 43.33 4.26
CA PHE A 409 -2.06 42.56 5.45
C PHE A 409 -1.72 41.10 5.11
N LEU A 410 -2.62 40.40 4.41
CA LEU A 410 -2.40 39.00 4.01
C LEU A 410 -1.17 38.86 3.09
N GLY A 411 -0.87 39.86 2.27
CA GLY A 411 0.34 39.93 1.46
C GLY A 411 1.61 40.01 2.31
N ALA A 412 1.66 40.93 3.27
CA ALA A 412 2.79 41.10 4.20
C ALA A 412 3.05 39.82 5.03
N VAL A 413 1.98 39.20 5.52
CA VAL A 413 2.05 37.91 6.23
C VAL A 413 2.58 36.81 5.30
N SER A 414 2.01 36.67 4.11
CA SER A 414 2.40 35.62 3.16
C SER A 414 3.88 35.71 2.79
N GLN A 415 4.37 36.94 2.60
CA GLN A 415 5.77 37.20 2.30
C GLN A 415 6.68 36.69 3.43
N ALA A 416 6.40 37.07 4.69
CA ALA A 416 7.19 36.64 5.84
C ALA A 416 7.18 35.11 6.03
N VAL A 417 6.05 34.45 5.75
CA VAL A 417 5.94 32.98 5.81
C VAL A 417 6.83 32.32 4.74
N ILE A 418 6.78 32.81 3.50
CA ILE A 418 7.54 32.25 2.37
C ILE A 418 9.05 32.43 2.59
N GLU A 419 9.49 33.62 3.01
CA GLU A 419 10.91 33.93 3.25
C GLU A 419 11.53 33.04 4.34
N ASN A 420 10.71 32.55 5.28
CA ASN A 420 11.13 31.68 6.37
C ASN A 420 10.84 30.19 6.10
N GLY A 421 10.57 29.79 4.86
CA GLY A 421 10.42 28.38 4.48
C GLY A 421 9.07 27.75 4.80
N GLY A 422 8.07 28.55 5.14
CA GLY A 422 6.68 28.12 5.30
C GLY A 422 5.89 28.18 4.00
N GLN A 423 4.74 27.50 3.98
CA GLN A 423 3.79 27.55 2.88
C GLN A 423 2.47 28.19 3.36
N PRO A 424 2.06 29.34 2.80
CA PRO A 424 0.68 29.83 2.94
C PRO A 424 -0.29 28.77 2.41
N ASN A 425 -1.29 28.42 3.21
CA ASN A 425 -2.18 27.30 2.92
C ASN A 425 -3.63 27.75 2.72
N GLN A 426 -4.26 28.28 3.77
CA GLN A 426 -5.67 28.66 3.74
C GLN A 426 -5.86 30.09 4.23
N PHE A 427 -6.61 30.88 3.45
CA PHE A 427 -7.07 32.21 3.85
C PHE A 427 -8.48 32.09 4.44
N VAL A 428 -8.69 32.61 5.64
CA VAL A 428 -9.96 32.53 6.37
C VAL A 428 -10.36 33.94 6.77
N GLY A 429 -11.13 34.61 5.91
CA GLY A 429 -11.47 36.02 6.09
C GLY A 429 -10.22 36.90 6.03
N ASP A 430 -9.90 37.54 7.14
CA ASP A 430 -8.74 38.38 7.39
C ASP A 430 -7.57 37.64 8.08
N GLY A 431 -7.70 36.33 8.27
CA GLY A 431 -6.66 35.46 8.82
C GLY A 431 -6.07 34.49 7.79
N MET A 432 -4.95 33.87 8.18
CA MET A 432 -4.22 32.91 7.36
C MET A 432 -3.67 31.74 8.19
N LEU A 433 -3.80 30.53 7.64
CA LEU A 433 -3.07 29.34 8.06
C LEU A 433 -1.81 29.16 7.20
N ALA A 434 -0.67 29.01 7.86
CA ALA A 434 0.61 28.61 7.26
C ALA A 434 1.10 27.27 7.82
N LEU A 435 1.73 26.47 6.96
CA LEU A 435 2.33 25.19 7.31
C LEU A 435 3.85 25.21 7.16
N PHE A 436 4.55 24.66 8.14
CA PHE A 436 6.01 24.48 8.13
C PHE A 436 6.35 23.00 8.36
N GLY A 437 7.48 22.54 7.79
CA GLY A 437 7.92 21.14 7.92
C GLY A 437 7.51 20.20 6.79
N LEU A 438 6.97 20.73 5.67
CA LEU A 438 6.61 19.92 4.50
C LEU A 438 7.82 19.26 3.83
N THR A 439 8.98 19.91 3.90
CA THR A 439 10.27 19.44 3.37
C THR A 439 11.40 19.50 4.41
N ALA A 440 11.12 19.98 5.62
CA ALA A 440 12.08 20.11 6.72
C ALA A 440 11.78 19.10 7.85
N ASP A 441 12.77 18.87 8.71
CA ASP A 441 12.60 18.12 9.96
C ASP A 441 11.85 18.96 11.03
N PRO A 442 11.33 18.31 12.10
CA PRO A 442 10.57 19.01 13.14
C PRO A 442 11.29 20.19 13.81
N GLN A 443 12.59 20.07 14.08
CA GLN A 443 13.34 21.13 14.76
C GLN A 443 13.49 22.35 13.86
N THR A 444 13.91 22.13 12.60
CA THR A 444 14.01 23.19 11.60
C THR A 444 12.65 23.86 11.37
N ALA A 445 11.57 23.08 11.27
CA ALA A 445 10.21 23.61 11.10
C ALA A 445 9.76 24.50 12.25
N CYS A 446 10.08 24.14 13.51
CA CYS A 446 9.78 24.96 14.67
C CYS A 446 10.54 26.30 14.64
N ARG A 447 11.85 26.26 14.32
CA ARG A 447 12.67 27.48 14.18
C ARG A 447 12.14 28.40 13.06
N GLN A 448 11.80 27.82 11.91
CA GLN A 448 11.23 28.53 10.77
C GLN A 448 9.91 29.24 11.12
N ALA A 449 9.00 28.57 11.83
CA ALA A 449 7.73 29.17 12.25
C ALA A 449 7.93 30.36 13.21
N LEU A 450 8.91 30.26 14.13
CA LEU A 450 9.26 31.35 15.05
C LEU A 450 9.88 32.56 14.33
N LYS A 451 10.80 32.32 13.38
CA LYS A 451 11.37 33.39 12.54
C LYS A 451 10.30 34.03 11.65
N ALA A 452 9.37 33.23 11.11
CA ALA A 452 8.23 33.75 10.37
C ALA A 452 7.33 34.65 11.22
N ALA A 453 7.05 34.31 12.47
CA ALA A 453 6.27 35.15 13.37
C ALA A 453 6.93 36.51 13.64
N SER A 454 8.26 36.52 13.81
CA SER A 454 9.04 37.75 13.88
C SER A 454 8.98 38.55 12.58
N GLY A 455 9.13 37.91 11.43
CA GLY A 455 9.05 38.56 10.12
C GLY A 455 7.66 39.16 9.85
N ILE A 456 6.60 38.48 10.28
CA ILE A 456 5.22 39.01 10.21
C ILE A 456 5.14 40.32 10.99
N ALA A 457 5.65 40.36 12.23
CA ALA A 457 5.62 41.58 13.03
C ALA A 457 6.37 42.74 12.36
N THR A 458 7.57 42.48 11.81
CA THR A 458 8.35 43.48 11.07
C THR A 458 7.61 44.00 9.83
N HIS A 459 7.07 43.12 8.99
CA HIS A 459 6.36 43.56 7.78
C HIS A 459 5.05 44.29 8.08
N ILE A 460 4.38 43.97 9.19
CA ILE A 460 3.18 44.71 9.60
C ILE A 460 3.53 46.08 10.16
N ASP A 461 4.64 46.23 10.88
CA ASP A 461 5.14 47.55 11.30
C ASP A 461 5.45 48.44 10.09
N GLU A 462 6.17 47.92 9.08
CA GLU A 462 6.42 48.63 7.82
C GLU A 462 5.13 49.01 7.09
N LEU A 463 4.15 48.08 7.07
CA LEU A 463 2.84 48.36 6.49
C LEU A 463 2.08 49.45 7.26
N ASN A 464 2.19 49.48 8.58
CA ASN A 464 1.60 50.52 9.43
C ASN A 464 2.26 51.89 9.21
N GLU A 465 3.57 51.95 8.99
CA GLU A 465 4.26 53.19 8.62
C GLU A 465 3.80 53.71 7.25
N LEU A 466 3.75 52.82 6.25
CA LEU A 466 3.29 53.15 4.91
C LEU A 466 1.84 53.65 4.88
N LEU A 467 0.98 53.07 5.72
CA LEU A 467 -0.44 53.43 5.81
C LEU A 467 -0.74 54.42 6.95
N SER A 468 0.28 55.05 7.55
CA SER A 468 0.11 55.91 8.73
C SER A 468 -0.81 57.11 8.49
N HIS A 469 -0.85 57.64 7.26
CA HIS A 469 -1.77 58.71 6.86
C HIS A 469 -3.16 58.18 6.48
N ASP A 470 -3.24 56.93 6.07
CA ASP A 470 -4.48 56.30 5.62
C ASP A 470 -5.25 55.64 6.76
N LEU A 471 -4.57 55.20 7.83
CA LEU A 471 -5.13 54.49 8.98
C LEU A 471 -5.06 55.33 10.28
N ARG A 472 -6.21 55.50 10.94
CA ARG A 472 -6.27 56.19 12.25
C ARG A 472 -5.67 55.38 13.41
N GLN A 473 -5.60 54.06 13.25
CA GLN A 473 -5.04 53.14 14.24
C GLN A 473 -4.19 52.12 13.48
N PRO A 474 -3.04 51.71 14.05
CA PRO A 474 -2.21 50.70 13.44
C PRO A 474 -2.96 49.36 13.37
N ILE A 475 -2.72 48.63 12.29
CA ILE A 475 -3.10 47.23 12.13
C ILE A 475 -2.42 46.45 13.25
N ARG A 476 -3.24 45.73 14.01
CA ARG A 476 -2.78 44.79 15.03
C ARG A 476 -3.14 43.38 14.59
N PHE A 477 -2.44 42.39 15.12
CA PHE A 477 -2.65 40.99 14.76
C PHE A 477 -2.50 40.08 15.98
N GLY A 478 -2.79 38.80 15.82
CA GLY A 478 -2.47 37.76 16.80
C GLY A 478 -1.99 36.51 16.10
N ILE A 479 -0.96 35.86 16.62
CA ILE A 479 -0.35 34.65 16.07
C ILE A 479 -0.48 33.49 17.06
N GLY A 480 -0.89 32.33 16.58
CA GLY A 480 -0.89 31.07 17.32
C GLY A 480 -0.02 30.03 16.64
N ILE A 481 0.92 29.43 17.36
CA ILE A 481 1.86 28.46 16.81
C ILE A 481 1.84 27.17 17.63
N HIS A 482 1.62 26.04 16.96
CA HIS A 482 1.72 24.72 17.58
C HIS A 482 2.14 23.67 16.54
N GLY A 483 2.81 22.62 17.01
CA GLY A 483 3.35 21.54 16.20
C GLY A 483 2.83 20.20 16.67
N GLY A 484 2.73 19.25 15.75
CA GLY A 484 2.29 17.90 16.06
C GLY A 484 2.07 17.05 14.82
N GLU A 485 1.80 15.77 15.04
CA GLU A 485 1.44 14.84 13.97
C GLU A 485 0.09 15.21 13.35
N VAL A 486 0.08 15.43 12.04
CA VAL A 486 -1.10 15.77 11.25
C VAL A 486 -1.16 14.93 9.99
N ILE A 487 -2.35 14.81 9.41
CA ILE A 487 -2.55 14.18 8.11
C ILE A 487 -2.57 15.28 7.06
N ILE A 488 -1.63 15.27 6.12
CA ILE A 488 -1.65 16.16 4.95
C ILE A 488 -2.25 15.47 3.73
N GLY A 489 -2.99 16.23 2.94
CA GLY A 489 -3.50 15.73 1.67
C GLY A 489 -4.44 16.70 0.99
N ASP A 490 -4.89 16.25 -0.18
CA ASP A 490 -5.87 16.97 -0.99
C ASP A 490 -7.27 16.76 -0.42
N ILE A 491 -7.84 17.82 0.17
CA ILE A 491 -9.17 17.82 0.78
C ILE A 491 -10.10 18.68 -0.06
N GLY A 492 -11.25 18.13 -0.44
CA GLY A 492 -12.23 18.86 -1.23
C GLY A 492 -13.08 17.97 -2.12
N TYR A 493 -13.82 18.60 -3.04
CA TYR A 493 -14.72 17.91 -3.97
C TYR A 493 -14.56 18.46 -5.39
N ARG A 494 -14.29 17.56 -6.35
CA ARG A 494 -14.10 17.86 -7.78
C ARG A 494 -13.03 18.94 -7.99
N ASP A 495 -13.42 20.10 -8.49
CA ASP A 495 -12.53 21.21 -8.85
C ASP A 495 -12.22 22.12 -7.64
N HIS A 496 -12.81 21.84 -6.47
CA HIS A 496 -12.55 22.55 -5.22
C HIS A 496 -11.70 21.70 -4.28
N ILE A 497 -10.51 21.31 -4.72
CA ILE A 497 -9.54 20.56 -3.92
C ILE A 497 -8.49 21.54 -3.38
N VAL A 498 -8.28 21.52 -2.06
CA VAL A 498 -7.25 22.30 -1.38
C VAL A 498 -6.29 21.33 -0.69
N PHE A 499 -5.00 21.47 -0.96
CA PHE A 499 -3.97 20.77 -0.20
C PHE A 499 -3.93 21.40 1.20
N THR A 500 -4.20 20.64 2.26
CA THR A 500 -4.16 21.16 3.62
C THR A 500 -3.78 20.08 4.64
N ALA A 501 -3.56 20.49 5.88
CA ALA A 501 -3.29 19.62 7.01
C ALA A 501 -4.55 19.45 7.87
N LEU A 502 -4.78 18.24 8.36
CA LEU A 502 -5.88 17.89 9.26
C LEU A 502 -5.33 17.18 10.50
N GLY A 503 -5.67 17.68 11.68
CA GLY A 503 -5.26 17.08 12.95
C GLY A 503 -5.52 18.02 14.12
N ASP A 504 -5.36 17.50 15.33
CA ASP A 504 -5.51 18.28 16.56
C ASP A 504 -4.54 19.48 16.58
N ALA A 505 -3.32 19.29 16.08
CA ALA A 505 -2.30 20.34 16.11
C ALA A 505 -2.72 21.62 15.35
N VAL A 506 -3.43 21.46 14.22
CA VAL A 506 -3.98 22.60 13.44
C VAL A 506 -5.04 23.34 14.25
N ASN A 507 -5.94 22.60 14.90
CA ASN A 507 -7.01 23.19 15.71
C ASN A 507 -6.46 23.90 16.96
N VAL A 508 -5.43 23.34 17.58
CA VAL A 508 -4.76 23.95 18.73
C VAL A 508 -4.10 25.27 18.32
N ALA A 509 -3.38 25.31 17.20
CA ALA A 509 -2.76 26.55 16.71
C ALA A 509 -3.81 27.67 16.48
N ALA A 510 -4.96 27.35 15.90
CA ALA A 510 -6.06 28.32 15.73
C ALA A 510 -6.60 28.83 17.07
N ARG A 511 -6.78 27.93 18.06
CA ARG A 511 -7.23 28.32 19.39
C ARG A 511 -6.20 29.19 20.11
N LEU A 512 -4.91 28.86 19.99
CA LEU A 512 -3.84 29.70 20.55
C LEU A 512 -3.87 31.10 19.94
N GLN A 513 -4.07 31.21 18.63
CA GLN A 513 -4.22 32.50 17.97
C GLN A 513 -5.39 33.28 18.57
N ASP A 514 -6.56 32.66 18.72
CA ASP A 514 -7.74 33.32 19.30
C ASP A 514 -7.48 33.81 20.74
N MET A 515 -6.74 33.04 21.54
CA MET A 515 -6.39 33.40 22.92
C MET A 515 -5.50 34.64 23.03
N THR A 516 -4.79 35.03 21.97
CA THR A 516 -3.99 36.26 21.96
C THR A 516 -4.85 37.49 22.26
N LYS A 517 -6.15 37.45 21.94
CA LYS A 517 -7.12 38.51 22.20
C LYS A 517 -7.30 38.72 23.71
N THR A 518 -7.44 37.64 24.46
CA THR A 518 -7.66 37.68 25.92
C THR A 518 -6.37 37.95 26.68
N LEU A 519 -5.23 37.41 26.23
CA LEU A 519 -3.92 37.60 26.86
C LEU A 519 -3.20 38.89 26.43
N ALA A 520 -3.80 39.66 25.52
CA ALA A 520 -3.28 40.94 25.05
C ALA A 520 -1.82 40.91 24.57
N CYS A 521 -1.44 39.84 23.85
CA CYS A 521 -0.07 39.61 23.35
C CYS A 521 -0.06 39.42 21.82
N GLU A 522 1.08 39.54 21.15
CA GLU A 522 1.17 39.36 19.70
C GLU A 522 1.21 37.89 19.26
N ALA A 523 1.88 37.03 20.01
CA ALA A 523 1.94 35.61 19.69
C ALA A 523 1.79 34.71 20.93
N ILE A 524 1.21 33.53 20.72
CA ILE A 524 1.20 32.43 21.69
C ILE A 524 1.75 31.18 21.00
N VAL A 525 2.73 30.57 21.65
CA VAL A 525 3.45 29.41 21.15
C VAL A 525 3.28 28.27 22.15
N SER A 526 2.92 27.06 21.74
CA SER A 526 2.91 25.92 22.66
C SER A 526 4.31 25.62 23.19
N ASP A 527 4.45 25.15 24.44
CA ASP A 527 5.78 24.85 25.00
C ASP A 527 6.56 23.79 24.19
N GLU A 528 5.86 22.86 23.54
CA GLU A 528 6.44 21.88 22.63
C GLU A 528 7.25 22.50 21.49
N ILE A 529 6.79 23.62 20.92
CA ILE A 529 7.51 24.34 19.85
C ILE A 529 8.80 24.95 20.40
N ARG A 530 8.77 25.55 21.59
CA ARG A 530 9.96 26.08 22.26
C ARG A 530 10.97 24.95 22.51
N GLY A 531 10.52 23.84 23.09
CA GLY A 531 11.37 22.68 23.40
C GLY A 531 11.98 22.07 22.14
N THR A 532 11.17 21.85 21.11
CA THR A 532 11.63 21.27 19.83
C THR A 532 12.54 22.23 19.05
N ALA A 533 12.30 23.54 19.14
CA ALA A 533 13.20 24.56 18.58
C ALA A 533 14.52 24.70 19.36
N GLY A 534 14.66 24.09 20.54
CA GLY A 534 15.86 24.19 21.37
C GLY A 534 16.06 25.56 22.01
N LEU A 535 14.98 26.28 22.33
CA LEU A 535 15.06 27.52 23.12
C LEU A 535 15.07 27.21 24.62
N ALA A 536 15.79 27.97 25.43
CA ALA A 536 15.85 27.75 26.88
C ALA A 536 14.51 28.04 27.59
N ASP A 537 14.27 27.38 28.72
CA ASP A 537 12.99 27.41 29.45
C ASP A 537 12.62 28.81 29.99
N ASP A 538 13.60 29.68 30.19
CA ASP A 538 13.45 31.03 30.74
C ASP A 538 13.30 32.13 29.67
N THR A 539 13.41 31.78 28.39
CA THR A 539 13.40 32.76 27.28
C THR A 539 12.05 33.45 27.05
N LEU A 540 10.95 32.80 27.43
CA LEU A 540 9.58 33.30 27.23
C LEU A 540 8.71 32.96 28.45
N PRO A 541 7.83 33.88 28.91
CA PRO A 541 6.91 33.63 30.01
C PRO A 541 6.02 32.41 29.74
N GLN A 542 6.00 31.45 30.67
CA GLN A 542 5.11 30.30 30.63
C GLN A 542 3.77 30.62 31.29
N GLN A 543 2.70 30.11 30.69
CA GLN A 543 1.37 30.12 31.29
C GLN A 543 0.66 28.80 30.97
N GLU A 544 -0.11 28.28 31.92
CA GLU A 544 -1.03 27.17 31.69
C GLU A 544 -2.37 27.69 31.18
N VAL A 545 -2.85 27.13 30.08
CA VAL A 545 -4.12 27.54 29.46
C VAL A 545 -5.03 26.35 29.19
N ALA A 546 -6.33 26.53 29.46
CA ALA A 546 -7.34 25.55 29.11
C ALA A 546 -7.70 25.69 27.62
N ILE A 547 -7.41 24.65 26.82
CA ILE A 547 -7.77 24.61 25.41
C ILE A 547 -9.12 23.91 25.27
N ARG A 548 -10.14 24.62 24.73
CA ARG A 548 -11.48 24.05 24.51
C ARG A 548 -11.40 22.74 23.73
N GLY A 549 -11.86 21.63 24.31
CA GLY A 549 -11.85 20.31 23.65
C GLY A 549 -10.62 19.44 23.98
N ARG A 550 -9.80 19.84 24.94
CA ARG A 550 -8.83 18.99 25.64
C ARG A 550 -9.17 18.97 27.14
N ASP A 551 -8.94 17.81 27.77
CA ASP A 551 -9.19 17.61 29.19
C ASP A 551 -8.05 18.14 30.08
N GLU A 552 -6.82 18.16 29.56
CA GLU A 552 -5.63 18.64 30.25
C GLU A 552 -5.27 20.07 29.84
N PRO A 553 -4.90 20.95 30.79
CA PRO A 553 -4.36 22.27 30.48
C PRO A 553 -3.03 22.13 29.73
N MET A 554 -2.71 23.12 28.91
CA MET A 554 -1.51 23.11 28.08
C MET A 554 -0.58 24.26 28.46
N ALA A 555 0.69 23.93 28.66
CA ALA A 555 1.77 24.90 28.79
C ALA A 555 1.97 25.68 27.48
N VAL A 556 1.86 26.99 27.56
CA VAL A 556 2.12 27.91 26.44
C VAL A 556 3.11 28.99 26.83
N ARG A 557 3.76 29.57 25.82
CA ARG A 557 4.67 30.70 25.90
C ARG A 557 4.00 31.93 25.32
N VAL A 558 3.84 32.95 26.14
CA VAL A 558 3.18 34.21 25.78
C VAL A 558 4.24 35.20 25.29
N VAL A 559 4.05 35.73 24.09
CA VAL A 559 5.00 36.63 23.43
C VAL A 559 4.33 37.99 23.23
N ALA A 560 4.76 38.98 24.01
CA ALA A 560 4.21 40.33 23.94
C ALA A 560 4.59 41.05 22.64
N ASP A 561 5.87 40.96 22.23
CA ASP A 561 6.42 41.50 20.97
C ASP A 561 7.08 40.35 20.19
N ALA A 562 6.52 40.01 19.03
CA ALA A 562 6.97 38.89 18.23
C ALA A 562 8.30 39.15 17.49
N ARG A 563 8.75 40.40 17.33
CA ARG A 563 10.02 40.75 16.65
C ARG A 563 11.25 40.19 17.37
N GLY A 564 11.14 39.97 18.68
CA GLY A 564 12.21 39.39 19.48
C GLY A 564 12.47 37.90 19.19
N LEU A 565 11.56 37.20 18.52
CA LEU A 565 11.64 35.73 18.37
C LEU A 565 12.84 35.28 17.53
N THR A 566 13.18 35.99 16.45
CA THR A 566 14.34 35.62 15.61
C THR A 566 15.65 35.67 16.39
N ALA A 567 15.85 36.69 17.23
CA ALA A 567 17.06 36.83 18.05
C ALA A 567 17.22 35.69 19.07
N LEU A 568 16.11 35.15 19.59
CA LEU A 568 16.12 33.98 20.47
C LEU A 568 16.52 32.71 19.71
N VAL A 569 15.99 32.53 18.50
CA VAL A 569 16.33 31.37 17.65
C VAL A 569 17.81 31.41 17.24
N ASP A 570 18.30 32.55 16.75
CA ASP A 570 19.69 32.70 16.31
C ASP A 570 20.68 32.52 17.47
N ARG A 571 20.33 32.97 18.68
CA ARG A 571 21.15 32.74 19.88
C ARG A 571 21.24 31.24 20.22
N SER A 572 20.13 30.50 20.12
CA SER A 572 20.12 29.05 20.32
C SER A 572 20.97 28.33 19.27
N GLU A 573 20.90 28.74 17.99
CA GLU A 573 21.71 28.14 16.91
C GLU A 573 23.21 28.35 17.14
N ARG A 574 23.62 29.51 17.66
CA ARG A 574 25.03 29.79 18.00
C ARG A 574 25.55 29.05 19.23
N VAL A 575 24.68 28.65 20.15
CA VAL A 575 25.06 27.86 21.35
C VAL A 575 25.16 26.36 21.02
N ALA A 576 24.43 25.91 19.99
CA ALA A 576 24.42 24.51 19.55
C ALA A 576 25.50 24.17 18.51
N ALA A 577 26.04 25.16 17.81
CA ALA A 577 27.17 25.06 16.87
C ALA A 577 28.51 25.19 17.61
#